data_AF-A0A2I1D7J7-F1
#
_entry.id   AF-A0A2I1D7J7-F1
#
_cell.length_a   1.000
_cell.length_b   1.000
_cell.length_c   1.000
_cell.angle_alpha   90.00
_cell.angle_beta   90.00
_cell.angle_gamma   90.00
#
_symmetry.space_group_name_H-M   'P 1'
#
loop_
_entity.id
_entity.type
_entity.pdbx_description
1 polymer ?
#
loop_
_entity_poly.entity_id
_entity_poly.type
_entity_poly.pdbx_seq_one_letter_code
_entity_poly.pdbx_strand_id
1 'polypeptide(L)'
;MLSDPTGRQILRDRPRITSESLRLPYLRSLPENSVGRTYAAWLDREGVSPDTRDSVQYIDDEECAYVMQRYRECHDFYHAVTGLPVFAEGELALKAFEFLNTVIPMTGLSLFAAVRLKPAERERLFSLYLPWAVRSGLGSKEVINVYWEKILEKDVGELRAELGIEQPPDMRDIRRMIRQQKKREKENVAQHA
;
A
#
# COMPACT_ATOMS: atom_id res chain seq x y z
N MET A 1 13.30 4.07 -12.64
CA MET A 1 14.42 4.44 -11.73
C MET A 1 15.56 5.20 -12.41
N LEU A 2 16.37 4.61 -13.33
CA LEU A 2 17.52 5.32 -13.93
C LEU A 2 17.16 6.60 -14.70
N SER A 3 15.95 6.67 -15.27
CA SER A 3 15.40 7.86 -15.92
C SER A 3 15.09 9.00 -14.95
N ASP A 4 14.89 8.71 -13.67
CA ASP A 4 14.48 9.67 -12.64
C ASP A 4 15.69 10.12 -11.80
N PRO A 5 15.87 11.43 -11.51
CA PRO A 5 16.99 11.91 -10.71
C PRO A 5 16.99 11.36 -9.27
N THR A 6 15.83 11.25 -8.64
CA THR A 6 15.68 10.65 -7.30
C THR A 6 15.93 9.15 -7.37
N GLY A 7 15.41 8.49 -8.41
CA GLY A 7 15.68 7.08 -8.68
C GLY A 7 17.19 6.78 -8.81
N ARG A 8 17.94 7.57 -9.58
CA ARG A 8 19.41 7.44 -9.67
C ARG A 8 20.11 7.67 -8.34
N GLN A 9 19.63 8.61 -7.54
CA GLN A 9 20.19 8.84 -6.21
C GLN A 9 19.96 7.61 -5.31
N ILE A 10 18.75 7.08 -5.30
CA ILE A 10 18.42 5.87 -4.53
C ILE A 10 19.29 4.68 -4.94
N LEU A 11 19.51 4.47 -6.24
CA LEU A 11 20.36 3.37 -6.74
C LEU A 11 21.84 3.51 -6.32
N ARG A 12 22.30 4.75 -6.11
CA ARG A 12 23.65 5.04 -5.60
C ARG A 12 23.73 4.85 -4.08
N ASP A 13 22.81 5.46 -3.35
CA ASP A 13 22.84 5.52 -1.88
C ASP A 13 22.45 4.15 -1.26
N ARG A 14 21.69 3.35 -2.01
CA ARG A 14 21.17 2.02 -1.63
C ARG A 14 20.61 1.92 -0.21
N PRO A 15 19.77 2.87 0.24
CA PRO A 15 19.20 2.81 1.59
C PRO A 15 18.34 1.55 1.77
N ARG A 16 18.26 1.08 3.01
CA ARG A 16 17.40 -0.03 3.45
C ARG A 16 16.31 0.50 4.36
N ILE A 17 15.13 -0.09 4.27
CA ILE A 17 14.00 0.26 5.12
C ILE A 17 13.82 -0.85 6.15
N THR A 18 14.18 -0.55 7.39
CA THR A 18 14.13 -1.42 8.57
C THR A 18 13.59 -0.61 9.76
N SER A 19 13.20 -1.29 10.84
CA SER A 19 12.71 -0.61 12.04
C SER A 19 13.78 0.30 12.68
N GLU A 20 15.04 -0.10 12.58
CA GLU A 20 16.21 0.64 13.06
C GLU A 20 16.50 1.87 12.19
N SER A 21 16.64 1.68 10.88
CA SER A 21 16.96 2.77 9.95
C SER A 21 15.90 3.87 9.93
N LEU A 22 14.62 3.48 10.03
CA LEU A 22 13.50 4.43 10.12
C LEU A 22 13.29 5.01 11.52
N ARG A 23 13.87 4.40 12.57
CA ARG A 23 13.63 4.73 13.98
C ARG A 23 12.14 4.76 14.31
N LEU A 24 11.44 3.62 14.25
CA LEU A 24 9.97 3.57 14.46
C LEU A 24 9.45 4.30 15.72
N PRO A 25 10.12 4.28 16.89
CA PRO A 25 9.69 5.08 18.04
C PRO A 25 9.61 6.59 17.73
N TYR A 26 10.54 7.12 16.94
CA TYR A 26 10.51 8.50 16.48
C TYR A 26 9.29 8.74 15.58
N LEU A 27 9.03 7.85 14.61
CA LEU A 27 7.89 7.99 13.71
C LEU A 27 6.55 7.99 14.44
N ARG A 28 6.43 7.22 15.52
CA ARG A 28 5.24 7.23 16.38
C ARG A 28 5.04 8.56 17.11
N SER A 29 6.09 9.34 17.32
CA SER A 29 6.01 10.66 17.98
C SER A 29 5.69 11.83 17.04
N LEU A 30 5.75 11.60 15.71
CA LEU A 30 5.48 12.64 14.72
C LEU A 30 3.98 13.02 14.68
N PRO A 31 3.65 14.21 14.13
CA PRO A 31 2.26 14.65 13.94
C PRO A 31 1.42 13.64 13.14
N GLU A 32 0.12 13.52 13.46
CA GLU A 32 -0.80 12.54 12.84
C GLU A 32 -0.86 12.61 11.32
N ASN A 33 -0.70 13.80 10.76
CA ASN A 33 -0.72 14.05 9.32
C ASN A 33 0.63 13.80 8.63
N SER A 34 1.69 13.42 9.35
CA SER A 34 2.99 13.11 8.73
C SER A 34 3.00 11.73 8.06
N VAL A 35 3.84 11.56 7.04
CA VAL A 35 4.07 10.28 6.37
C VAL A 35 4.56 9.22 7.35
N GLY A 36 5.52 9.56 8.20
CA GLY A 36 6.13 8.67 9.18
C GLY A 36 5.12 8.21 10.24
N ARG A 37 4.30 9.12 10.78
CA ARG A 37 3.23 8.76 11.72
C ARG A 37 2.16 7.91 11.04
N THR A 38 1.78 8.23 9.81
CA THR A 38 0.83 7.44 9.01
C THR A 38 1.35 6.01 8.82
N TYR A 39 2.63 5.86 8.45
CA TYR A 39 3.28 4.57 8.29
C TYR A 39 3.33 3.76 9.59
N ALA A 40 3.80 4.36 10.68
CA ALA A 40 3.87 3.69 11.97
C ALA A 40 2.48 3.27 12.51
N ALA A 41 1.48 4.15 12.37
CA ALA A 41 0.11 3.82 12.75
C ALA A 41 -0.48 2.70 11.90
N TRP A 42 -0.15 2.64 10.61
CA TRP A 42 -0.56 1.54 9.73
C TRP A 42 0.10 0.21 10.16
N LEU A 43 1.41 0.20 10.42
CA LEU A 43 2.12 -0.98 10.93
C LEU A 43 1.48 -1.50 12.23
N ASP A 44 1.23 -0.60 13.19
CA ASP A 44 0.61 -0.94 14.48
C ASP A 44 -0.80 -1.52 14.29
N ARG A 45 -1.56 -0.99 13.32
CA ARG A 45 -2.93 -1.44 13.02
C ARG A 45 -2.99 -2.79 12.31
N GLU A 46 -2.07 -3.07 11.41
CA GLU A 46 -2.01 -4.33 10.66
C GLU A 46 -1.20 -5.41 11.38
N GLY A 47 -0.44 -5.04 12.43
CA GLY A 47 0.34 -5.98 13.23
C GLY A 47 1.57 -6.51 12.50
N VAL A 48 2.19 -5.70 11.64
CA VAL A 48 3.33 -6.06 10.79
C VAL A 48 4.57 -5.22 11.11
N SER A 49 5.74 -5.65 10.65
CA SER A 49 7.02 -4.94 10.83
C SER A 49 7.79 -4.87 9.51
N PRO A 50 8.50 -3.76 9.22
CA PRO A 50 9.40 -3.69 8.05
C PRO A 50 10.50 -4.75 8.07
N ASP A 51 10.85 -5.28 9.25
CA ASP A 51 11.95 -6.23 9.40
C ASP A 51 11.59 -7.65 8.92
N THR A 52 10.31 -7.94 8.64
CA THR A 52 9.89 -9.26 8.17
C THR A 52 10.11 -9.46 6.66
N ARG A 53 10.74 -8.50 5.98
CA ARG A 53 10.96 -8.52 4.53
C ARG A 53 12.21 -9.33 4.20
N ASP A 54 12.02 -10.55 3.71
CA ASP A 54 13.11 -11.43 3.28
C ASP A 54 13.99 -10.77 2.21
N SER A 55 15.28 -11.10 2.25
CA SER A 55 16.24 -10.67 1.23
C SER A 55 15.92 -11.32 -0.11
N VAL A 56 15.91 -10.54 -1.19
CA VAL A 56 15.74 -11.02 -2.56
C VAL A 56 16.86 -11.99 -2.93
N GLN A 57 16.46 -13.14 -3.47
CA GLN A 57 17.34 -14.19 -3.95
C GLN A 57 17.09 -14.41 -5.45
N TYR A 58 18.02 -15.08 -6.13
CA TYR A 58 17.87 -15.54 -7.53
C TYR A 58 17.76 -14.41 -8.58
N ILE A 59 18.42 -13.28 -8.35
CA ILE A 59 18.62 -12.22 -9.34
C ILE A 59 20.12 -11.95 -9.45
N ASP A 60 20.70 -12.23 -10.61
CA ASP A 60 22.15 -12.16 -10.81
C ASP A 60 22.65 -10.71 -10.92
N ASP A 61 21.86 -9.84 -11.54
CA ASP A 61 22.21 -8.42 -11.64
C ASP A 61 21.99 -7.71 -10.30
N GLU A 62 23.07 -7.17 -9.74
CA GLU A 62 23.09 -6.59 -8.40
C GLU A 62 22.16 -5.37 -8.27
N GLU A 63 22.11 -4.52 -9.31
CA GLU A 63 21.22 -3.35 -9.33
C GLU A 63 19.76 -3.78 -9.40
N CYS A 64 19.41 -4.74 -10.26
CA CYS A 64 18.06 -5.31 -10.33
C CYS A 64 17.68 -6.00 -9.01
N ALA A 65 18.60 -6.72 -8.38
CA ALA A 65 18.38 -7.33 -7.07
C ALA A 65 18.05 -6.27 -6.02
N TYR A 66 18.79 -5.15 -6.01
CA TYR A 66 18.50 -4.02 -5.14
C TYR A 66 17.15 -3.34 -5.46
N VAL A 67 16.82 -3.12 -6.73
CA VAL A 67 15.51 -2.57 -7.14
C VAL A 67 14.36 -3.43 -6.60
N MET A 68 14.47 -4.74 -6.75
CA MET A 68 13.46 -5.68 -6.25
C MET A 68 13.42 -5.74 -4.72
N GLN A 69 14.57 -5.60 -4.05
CA GLN A 69 14.62 -5.51 -2.59
C GLN A 69 13.91 -4.24 -2.11
N ARG A 70 14.26 -3.08 -2.69
CA ARG A 70 13.61 -1.81 -2.37
C ARG A 70 12.12 -1.87 -2.62
N TYR A 71 11.68 -2.44 -3.75
CA TYR A 71 10.26 -2.64 -4.02
C TYR A 71 9.55 -3.42 -2.89
N ARG A 72 10.14 -4.52 -2.41
CA ARG A 72 9.58 -5.30 -1.29
C ARG A 72 9.50 -4.51 0.01
N GLU A 73 10.52 -3.71 0.29
CA GLU A 73 10.62 -2.93 1.52
C GLU A 73 9.72 -1.69 1.53
N CYS A 74 9.56 -1.03 0.39
CA CYS A 74 8.66 0.11 0.22
C CYS A 74 7.18 -0.27 0.17
N HIS A 75 6.86 -1.55 -0.03
CA HIS A 75 5.48 -2.02 -0.19
C HIS A 75 4.55 -1.60 0.96
N ASP A 76 5.05 -1.65 2.20
CA ASP A 76 4.27 -1.21 3.37
C ASP A 76 4.00 0.30 3.36
N PHE A 77 4.88 1.12 2.78
CA PHE A 77 4.59 2.54 2.57
C PHE A 77 3.44 2.73 1.57
N TYR A 78 3.37 1.91 0.52
CA TYR A 78 2.28 2.00 -0.45
C TYR A 78 0.94 1.67 0.21
N HIS A 79 0.91 0.65 1.06
CA HIS A 79 -0.27 0.39 1.89
C HIS A 79 -0.59 1.56 2.82
N ALA A 80 0.38 2.11 3.54
CA ALA A 80 0.15 3.20 4.48
C ALA A 80 -0.37 4.48 3.80
N VAL A 81 0.20 4.84 2.66
CA VAL A 81 -0.21 6.04 1.90
C VAL A 81 -1.60 5.85 1.29
N THR A 82 -1.93 4.65 0.80
CA THR A 82 -3.27 4.37 0.24
C THR A 82 -4.30 4.02 1.31
N GLY A 83 -3.89 3.63 2.52
CA GLY A 83 -4.76 3.15 3.58
C GLY A 83 -5.26 1.71 3.39
N LEU A 84 -4.80 1.00 2.37
CA LEU A 84 -5.22 -0.37 2.08
C LEU A 84 -4.71 -1.34 3.17
N PRO A 85 -5.56 -2.28 3.65
CA PRO A 85 -5.18 -3.28 4.66
C PRO A 85 -4.48 -4.50 4.04
N VAL A 86 -3.92 -5.38 4.88
CA VAL A 86 -3.15 -6.58 4.44
C VAL A 86 -4.00 -7.85 4.24
N PHE A 87 -5.33 -7.76 4.34
CA PHE A 87 -6.16 -8.92 3.98
C PHE A 87 -6.28 -9.07 2.46
N ALA A 88 -6.59 -10.28 1.98
CA ALA A 88 -6.52 -10.65 0.55
C ALA A 88 -7.12 -9.63 -0.45
N GLU A 89 -8.29 -9.05 -0.15
CA GLU A 89 -8.90 -8.01 -1.00
C GLU A 89 -8.07 -6.71 -1.05
N GLY A 90 -7.47 -6.28 0.07
CA GLY A 90 -6.58 -5.12 0.16
C GLY A 90 -5.26 -5.33 -0.55
N GLU A 91 -4.66 -6.52 -0.37
CA GLU A 91 -3.46 -6.94 -1.09
C GLU A 91 -3.67 -6.92 -2.61
N LEU A 92 -4.78 -7.48 -3.08
CA LEU A 92 -5.09 -7.51 -4.52
C LEU A 92 -5.34 -6.11 -5.09
N ALA A 93 -6.04 -5.25 -4.33
CA ALA A 93 -6.22 -3.85 -4.72
C ALA A 93 -4.88 -3.12 -4.84
N LEU A 94 -3.97 -3.32 -3.88
CA LEU A 94 -2.66 -2.69 -3.93
C LEU A 94 -1.80 -3.26 -5.05
N LYS A 95 -1.80 -4.57 -5.28
CA LYS A 95 -1.05 -5.21 -6.37
C LYS A 95 -1.49 -4.72 -7.74
N ALA A 96 -2.78 -4.43 -7.92
CA ALA A 96 -3.29 -3.81 -9.15
C ALA A 96 -2.69 -2.41 -9.33
N PHE A 97 -2.70 -1.58 -8.27
CA PHE A 97 -2.06 -0.27 -8.27
C PHE A 97 -0.55 -0.37 -8.57
N GLU A 98 0.16 -1.27 -7.90
CA GLU A 98 1.61 -1.47 -8.08
C GLU A 98 1.95 -1.91 -9.50
N PHE A 99 1.15 -2.80 -10.11
CA PHE A 99 1.33 -3.20 -11.51
C PHE A 99 1.16 -2.03 -12.46
N LEU A 100 0.12 -1.23 -12.26
CA LEU A 100 -0.18 -0.09 -13.12
C LEU A 100 0.84 1.06 -12.95
N ASN A 101 1.46 1.18 -11.78
CA ASN A 101 2.46 2.20 -11.50
C ASN A 101 3.90 1.78 -11.88
N THR A 102 4.27 0.51 -11.65
CA THR A 102 5.67 0.04 -11.80
C THR A 102 5.89 -0.95 -12.93
N VAL A 103 4.81 -1.56 -13.46
CA VAL A 103 4.84 -2.58 -14.52
C VAL A 103 5.65 -3.83 -14.12
N ILE A 104 5.93 -4.04 -12.83
CA ILE A 104 6.58 -5.25 -12.34
C ILE A 104 5.66 -6.46 -12.61
N PRO A 105 6.04 -7.45 -13.43
CA PRO A 105 5.11 -8.48 -13.90
C PRO A 105 4.46 -9.31 -12.77
N MET A 106 5.20 -9.55 -11.69
CA MET A 106 4.71 -10.34 -10.54
C MET A 106 3.47 -9.72 -9.89
N THR A 107 3.41 -8.39 -9.80
CA THR A 107 2.26 -7.71 -9.18
C THR A 107 0.99 -7.92 -10.00
N GLY A 108 1.10 -7.87 -11.34
CA GLY A 108 0.00 -8.22 -12.25
C GLY A 108 -0.41 -9.70 -12.16
N LEU A 109 0.56 -10.62 -12.13
CA LEU A 109 0.28 -12.06 -11.99
C LEU A 109 -0.41 -12.40 -10.67
N SER A 110 -0.08 -11.69 -9.58
CA SER A 110 -0.70 -11.90 -8.27
C SER A 110 -2.22 -11.67 -8.27
N LEU A 111 -2.74 -10.89 -9.22
CA LEU A 111 -4.17 -10.64 -9.37
C LEU A 111 -4.99 -11.90 -9.65
N PHE A 112 -4.36 -12.96 -10.16
CA PHE A 112 -5.04 -14.25 -10.34
C PHE A 112 -5.55 -14.83 -9.01
N ALA A 113 -4.97 -14.45 -7.86
CA ALA A 113 -5.49 -14.84 -6.56
C ALA A 113 -6.91 -14.30 -6.26
N ALA A 114 -7.43 -13.37 -7.07
CA ALA A 114 -8.82 -12.91 -7.02
C ALA A 114 -9.84 -14.07 -7.18
N VAL A 115 -9.47 -15.19 -7.80
CA VAL A 115 -10.33 -16.39 -7.88
C VAL A 115 -10.64 -17.01 -6.52
N ARG A 116 -9.82 -16.73 -5.50
CA ARG A 116 -9.99 -17.23 -4.12
C ARG A 116 -10.81 -16.29 -3.24
N LEU A 117 -11.19 -15.11 -3.73
CA LEU A 117 -11.99 -14.15 -2.97
C LEU A 117 -13.44 -14.60 -2.85
N LYS A 118 -14.11 -14.18 -1.76
CA LYS A 118 -15.56 -14.35 -1.63
C LYS A 118 -16.28 -13.53 -2.71
N PRO A 119 -17.48 -13.93 -3.17
CA PRO A 119 -18.21 -13.21 -4.21
C PRO A 119 -18.34 -11.70 -3.96
N ALA A 120 -18.69 -11.31 -2.73
CA ALA A 120 -18.83 -9.90 -2.35
C ALA A 120 -17.49 -9.14 -2.29
N GLU A 121 -16.37 -9.81 -1.97
CA GLU A 121 -15.03 -9.20 -2.01
C GLU A 121 -14.58 -9.00 -3.45
N ARG A 122 -14.81 -10.01 -4.30
CA ARG A 122 -14.51 -9.97 -5.72
C ARG A 122 -15.30 -8.85 -6.42
N GLU A 123 -16.60 -8.73 -6.11
CA GLU A 123 -17.44 -7.67 -6.65
C GLU A 123 -16.88 -6.28 -6.33
N ARG A 124 -16.53 -6.01 -5.06
CA ARG A 124 -15.91 -4.73 -4.67
C ARG A 124 -14.55 -4.51 -5.30
N LEU A 125 -13.73 -5.56 -5.42
CA LEU A 125 -12.44 -5.48 -6.11
C LEU A 125 -12.63 -4.96 -7.54
N PHE A 126 -13.56 -5.52 -8.31
CA PHE A 126 -13.77 -5.12 -9.71
C PHE A 126 -14.57 -3.82 -9.88
N SER A 127 -15.51 -3.50 -8.99
CA SER A 127 -16.38 -2.32 -9.13
C SER A 127 -15.82 -1.05 -8.49
N LEU A 128 -15.00 -1.17 -7.44
CA LEU A 128 -14.48 -0.03 -6.67
C LEU A 128 -12.96 0.08 -6.78
N TYR A 129 -12.24 -0.98 -6.40
CA TYR A 129 -10.79 -0.88 -6.20
C TYR A 129 -9.99 -0.98 -7.50
N LEU A 130 -10.41 -1.78 -8.48
CA LEU A 130 -9.73 -1.86 -9.77
C LEU A 130 -9.87 -0.55 -10.58
N PRO A 131 -11.06 0.09 -10.68
CA PRO A 131 -11.17 1.42 -11.27
C PRO A 131 -10.33 2.48 -10.55
N TRP A 132 -10.27 2.43 -9.22
CA TRP A 132 -9.38 3.29 -8.44
C TRP A 132 -7.91 3.03 -8.76
N ALA A 133 -7.49 1.77 -8.84
CA ALA A 133 -6.13 1.38 -9.16
C ALA A 133 -5.72 1.84 -10.57
N VAL A 134 -6.65 1.81 -11.54
CA VAL A 134 -6.44 2.37 -12.89
C VAL A 134 -6.20 3.88 -12.83
N ARG A 135 -7.08 4.63 -12.16
CA ARG A 135 -6.93 6.10 -12.05
C ARG A 135 -5.65 6.49 -11.32
N SER A 136 -5.42 5.90 -10.14
CA SER A 136 -4.28 6.25 -9.30
C SER A 136 -2.98 5.65 -9.84
N GLY A 137 -2.97 4.42 -10.31
CA GLY A 137 -1.76 3.75 -10.78
C GLY A 137 -1.17 4.38 -12.03
N LEU A 138 -2.00 4.63 -13.06
CA LEU A 138 -1.56 5.25 -14.31
C LEU A 138 -1.42 6.78 -14.20
N GLY A 139 -2.19 7.41 -13.31
CA GLY A 139 -2.18 8.86 -13.11
C GLY A 139 -1.13 9.38 -12.13
N SER A 140 -0.44 8.48 -11.41
CA SER A 140 0.54 8.86 -10.40
C SER A 140 1.99 8.84 -10.90
N LYS A 141 2.86 9.55 -10.18
CA LYS A 141 4.31 9.39 -10.31
C LYS A 141 4.72 7.99 -9.85
N GLU A 142 5.82 7.47 -10.41
CA GLU A 142 6.39 6.18 -10.03
C GLU A 142 6.74 6.15 -8.52
N VAL A 143 6.01 5.38 -7.72
CA VAL A 143 6.18 5.37 -6.25
C VAL A 143 7.50 4.76 -5.81
N ILE A 144 8.14 3.96 -6.69
CA ILE A 144 9.45 3.35 -6.44
C ILE A 144 10.58 4.39 -6.39
N ASN A 145 10.40 5.55 -7.02
CA ASN A 145 11.37 6.65 -7.01
C ASN A 145 11.19 7.59 -5.80
N VAL A 146 10.22 7.33 -4.93
CA VAL A 146 10.05 8.11 -3.69
C VAL A 146 11.17 7.78 -2.72
N TYR A 147 11.88 8.82 -2.27
CA TYR A 147 12.90 8.69 -1.24
C TYR A 147 12.25 8.78 0.15
N TRP A 148 11.51 7.73 0.53
CA TRP A 148 10.71 7.62 1.76
C TRP A 148 11.46 8.07 3.01
N GLU A 149 12.70 7.65 3.13
CA GLU A 149 13.60 7.90 4.26
C GLU A 149 13.85 9.40 4.50
N LYS A 150 13.67 10.25 3.48
CA LYS A 150 13.88 11.71 3.54
C LYS A 150 12.60 12.52 3.72
N ILE A 151 11.42 11.90 3.60
CA ILE A 151 10.12 12.60 3.59
C ILE A 151 9.21 12.17 4.75
N LEU A 152 9.75 11.50 5.77
CA LEU A 152 8.96 10.95 6.88
C LEU A 152 8.20 12.03 7.67
N GLU A 153 8.72 13.25 7.73
CA GLU A 153 8.07 14.36 8.46
C GLU A 153 7.09 15.16 7.60
N LYS A 154 7.07 14.91 6.28
CA LYS A 154 6.20 15.61 5.34
C LYS A 154 4.73 15.28 5.61
N ASP A 155 3.84 16.23 5.32
CA ASP A 155 2.41 15.98 5.31
C ASP A 155 2.03 14.92 4.27
N VAL A 156 1.25 13.92 4.68
CA VAL A 156 0.86 12.79 3.84
C VAL A 156 -0.17 13.18 2.78
N GLY A 157 -1.00 14.19 3.05
CA GLY A 157 -1.93 14.76 2.08
C GLY A 157 -1.19 15.49 0.97
N GLU A 158 -0.18 16.29 1.33
CA GLU A 158 0.72 16.93 0.37
C GLU A 158 1.45 15.89 -0.49
N LEU A 159 1.97 14.82 0.13
CA LEU A 159 2.62 13.74 -0.61
C LEU A 159 1.66 13.08 -1.61
N ARG A 160 0.44 12.74 -1.18
CA ARG A 160 -0.58 12.13 -2.07
C ARG A 160 -0.89 13.04 -3.25
N ALA A 161 -1.06 14.34 -3.01
CA ALA A 161 -1.31 15.32 -4.06
C ALA A 161 -0.13 15.42 -5.04
N GLU A 162 1.11 15.47 -4.54
CA GLU A 162 2.31 15.52 -5.39
C GLU A 162 2.53 14.26 -6.22
N LEU A 163 2.17 13.10 -5.67
CA LEU A 163 2.26 11.83 -6.38
C LEU A 163 1.07 11.61 -7.30
N GLY A 164 -0.06 12.32 -7.15
CA GLY A 164 -1.28 12.07 -7.90
C GLY A 164 -2.03 10.82 -7.44
N ILE A 165 -1.94 10.46 -6.16
CA ILE A 165 -2.58 9.28 -5.58
C ILE A 165 -3.91 9.70 -4.93
N GLU A 166 -5.02 9.21 -5.49
CA GLU A 166 -6.34 9.29 -4.85
C GLU A 166 -6.40 8.28 -3.71
N GLN A 167 -7.04 8.61 -2.57
CA GLN A 167 -7.28 7.60 -1.54
C GLN A 167 -8.48 6.72 -1.94
N PRO A 168 -8.34 5.39 -1.94
CA PRO A 168 -9.46 4.49 -2.14
C PRO A 168 -10.44 4.58 -0.95
N PRO A 169 -11.71 4.18 -1.15
CA PRO A 169 -12.63 3.98 -0.05
C PRO A 169 -12.07 3.04 1.02
N ASP A 170 -12.22 3.36 2.31
CA ASP A 170 -11.70 2.53 3.39
C ASP A 170 -12.45 1.18 3.47
N MET A 171 -11.69 0.10 3.25
CA MET A 171 -12.26 -1.25 3.21
C MET A 171 -12.85 -1.69 4.55
N ARG A 172 -12.26 -1.25 5.68
CA ARG A 172 -12.70 -1.61 7.03
C ARG A 172 -13.99 -0.86 7.36
N ASP A 173 -14.13 0.39 6.93
CA ASP A 173 -15.37 1.16 7.07
C ASP A 173 -16.49 0.57 6.22
N ILE A 174 -16.23 0.20 4.96
CA ILE A 174 -17.21 -0.51 4.12
C ILE A 174 -17.68 -1.80 4.79
N ARG A 175 -16.75 -2.62 5.29
CA ARG A 175 -17.08 -3.87 5.99
C ARG A 175 -17.89 -3.60 7.27
N ARG A 176 -17.61 -2.52 8.00
CA ARG A 176 -18.36 -2.10 9.20
C ARG A 176 -19.79 -1.70 8.83
N MET A 177 -19.98 -0.87 7.80
CA MET A 177 -21.29 -0.44 7.33
C MET A 177 -22.16 -1.63 6.89
N ILE A 178 -21.61 -2.55 6.10
CA ILE A 178 -22.32 -3.76 5.66
C ILE A 178 -22.77 -4.61 6.85
N ARG A 179 -21.92 -4.77 7.89
CA ARG A 179 -22.28 -5.52 9.10
C ARG A 179 -23.42 -4.84 9.88
N GLN A 180 -23.37 -3.52 9.99
CA GLN A 180 -24.42 -2.75 10.68
C GLN A 180 -25.75 -2.81 9.94
N GLN A 181 -25.75 -2.72 8.60
CA GLN A 181 -26.95 -2.87 7.78
C GLN A 181 -27.59 -4.25 7.98
N LYS A 182 -26.79 -5.33 7.88
CA LYS A 182 -27.28 -6.70 8.11
C LYS A 182 -27.84 -6.90 9.52
N LYS A 183 -27.27 -6.23 10.53
CA LYS A 183 -27.78 -6.28 11.91
C LYS A 183 -29.16 -5.61 11.99
N ARG A 184 -29.30 -4.40 11.43
CA ARG A 184 -30.57 -3.66 11.39
C ARG A 184 -31.67 -4.42 10.63
N GLU A 185 -31.34 -5.02 9.49
CA GLU A 185 -32.28 -5.84 8.72
C GLU A 185 -32.81 -7.02 9.54
N LYS A 186 -31.92 -7.72 10.26
CA LYS A 186 -32.32 -8.83 11.14
C LYS A 186 -33.19 -8.37 12.30
N GLU A 187 -32.86 -7.25 12.93
CA GLU A 187 -33.66 -6.66 14.01
C GLU A 187 -35.05 -6.24 13.52
N ASN A 188 -35.13 -5.63 12.33
CA ASN A 188 -36.40 -5.24 11.72
C ASN A 188 -37.27 -6.47 11.40
N VAL A 189 -36.68 -7.53 10.82
CA VAL A 189 -37.42 -8.78 10.55
C VAL A 189 -37.91 -9.43 11.84
N ALA A 190 -37.10 -9.43 12.90
CA ALA A 190 -37.49 -9.99 14.21
C ALA A 190 -38.57 -9.15 14.93
N GLN A 191 -38.67 -7.85 14.65
CA GLN A 191 -39.73 -6.99 15.21
C GLN A 191 -41.07 -7.10 14.45
N HIS A 192 -41.04 -7.59 13.20
CA HIS A 192 -42.22 -7.73 12.34
C HIS A 192 -42.64 -9.21 12.12
N ALA A 193 -42.04 -10.14 12.87
CA ALA A 193 -42.37 -11.56 12.91
C ALA A 193 -43.03 -11.91 14.25
#